data_AF-A0A9W6X935-F1
#
_entry.id   AF-A0A9W6X935-F1
#
_cell.length_a   1.000
_cell.length_b   1.000
_cell.length_c   1.000
_cell.angle_alpha   90.00
_cell.angle_beta   90.00
_cell.angle_gamma   90.00
#
_symmetry.space_group_name_H-M   'P 1'
#
loop_
_entity.id
_entity.type
_entity.pdbx_description
1 polymer ?
#
loop_
_entity_poly.entity_id
_entity_poly.type
_entity_poly.pdbx_seq_one_letter_code
_entity_poly.pdbx_strand_id
1 'polypeptide(L)'
;MEARIKQAFDKDGSYGLFALFVTGVLRQSIRGWTSTRLEAGGKKPLTESELNAYLGLEIAMSICPLNDIADYWSGERFLGQPGFIETMACDRFQQIRSALQFHAPMPVTFATVRDPLYCCRGLLHHFQKRFAETAVPLGTSSLDEISVRTKARSRARTYMPSKPDKYGLRFYAVVRWGSLYVHSLWDNGSGNVTRSTPAERYTQVFPSLRTPLYNTLSRPEVNIDPKSATALWIAMAGHQTRTFRSPSGRRLLVSDNFYTRHTYAPAVEAFTDGEVRLLGTVRMNLVDRFNKFALEPVIKRIAVQERGEWELVAAVVPESDYKKNAAAHDKKQKKRPKHLQTEYMPTLTYAEHAGYIVFKD
;
A
#
# COMPACT_ATOMS: atom_id res chain seq x y z
N MET A 1 13.89 -19.28 0.09
CA MET A 1 12.62 -18.74 0.61
C MET A 1 11.65 -19.87 0.92
N GLU A 2 11.29 -20.68 -0.08
CA GLU A 2 10.40 -21.84 0.06
C GLU A 2 10.85 -22.87 1.11
N ALA A 3 12.13 -23.27 1.11
CA ALA A 3 12.66 -24.22 2.10
C ALA A 3 12.45 -23.77 3.56
N ARG A 4 12.57 -22.46 3.84
CA ARG A 4 12.34 -21.90 5.19
C ARG A 4 10.86 -21.98 5.59
N ILE A 5 9.95 -21.73 4.65
CA ILE A 5 8.50 -21.83 4.89
C ILE A 5 8.11 -23.28 5.17
N LYS A 6 8.59 -24.20 4.32
CA LYS A 6 8.37 -25.64 4.48
C LYS A 6 8.91 -26.13 5.81
N GLN A 7 10.16 -25.78 6.15
CA GLN A 7 10.75 -26.13 7.43
C GLN A 7 9.95 -25.60 8.63
N ALA A 8 9.43 -24.36 8.55
CA ALA A 8 8.62 -23.80 9.64
C ALA A 8 7.31 -24.58 9.82
N PHE A 9 6.64 -24.93 8.73
CA PHE A 9 5.42 -25.73 8.78
C PHE A 9 5.68 -27.17 9.23
N ASP A 10 6.73 -27.82 8.72
CA ASP A 10 7.08 -29.19 9.09
C ASP A 10 7.45 -29.29 10.59
N LYS A 11 8.03 -28.23 11.16
CA LYS A 11 8.43 -28.18 12.57
C LYS A 11 7.25 -27.93 13.51
N ASP A 12 6.47 -26.88 13.25
CA ASP A 12 5.48 -26.36 14.21
C ASP A 12 4.10 -26.10 13.57
N GLY A 13 3.81 -26.67 12.41
CA GLY A 13 2.54 -26.53 11.69
C GLY A 13 2.15 -25.08 11.41
N SER A 14 0.86 -24.76 11.59
CA SER A 14 0.31 -23.42 11.41
C SER A 14 0.96 -22.37 12.33
N TYR A 15 1.38 -22.77 13.54
CA TYR A 15 2.09 -21.87 14.44
C TYR A 15 3.49 -21.51 13.90
N GLY A 16 4.17 -22.47 13.27
CA GLY A 16 5.44 -22.22 12.59
C GLY A 16 5.31 -21.17 11.48
N LEU A 17 4.24 -21.24 10.69
CA LEU A 17 3.93 -20.23 9.68
C LEU A 17 3.62 -18.86 10.30
N PHE A 18 2.84 -18.82 11.38
CA PHE A 18 2.57 -17.58 12.13
C PHE A 18 3.86 -16.95 12.67
N ALA A 19 4.76 -17.75 13.20
CA ALA A 19 6.04 -17.32 13.77
C ALA A 19 7.02 -16.72 12.74
N LEU A 20 6.82 -16.98 11.44
CA LEU A 20 7.57 -16.30 10.38
C LEU A 20 7.30 -14.80 10.35
N PHE A 21 6.06 -14.40 10.66
CA PHE A 21 5.63 -13.00 10.70
C PHE A 21 5.73 -12.44 12.12
N VAL A 22 5.27 -13.18 13.13
CA VAL A 22 5.33 -12.78 14.54
C VAL A 22 6.55 -13.40 15.21
N THR A 23 7.71 -12.87 14.83
CA THR A 23 9.02 -13.42 15.24
C THR A 23 9.24 -13.37 16.76
N GLY A 24 10.13 -14.22 17.27
CA GLY A 24 10.55 -14.21 18.68
C GLY A 24 11.03 -12.83 19.16
N VAL A 25 11.81 -12.10 18.36
CA VAL A 25 12.30 -10.75 18.69
C VAL A 25 11.15 -9.74 18.86
N LEU A 26 10.17 -9.78 17.96
CA LEU A 26 8.97 -8.93 18.07
C LEU A 26 8.20 -9.25 19.36
N ARG A 27 7.95 -10.54 19.63
CA ARG A 27 7.24 -10.99 20.84
C ARG A 27 7.98 -10.58 22.10
N GLN A 28 9.29 -10.76 22.15
CA GLN A 28 10.12 -10.36 23.28
C GLN A 28 10.06 -8.85 23.53
N SER A 29 10.06 -8.05 22.47
CA SER A 29 9.98 -6.59 22.56
C SER A 29 8.61 -6.14 23.08
N ILE A 30 7.52 -6.63 22.48
CA ILE A 30 6.14 -6.35 22.95
C ILE A 30 5.98 -6.80 24.40
N ARG A 31 6.47 -7.99 24.75
CA ARG A 31 6.45 -8.51 26.12
C ARG A 31 7.15 -7.56 27.06
N GLY A 32 8.40 -7.19 26.77
CA GLY A 32 9.21 -6.32 27.62
C GLY A 32 8.53 -4.97 27.88
N TRP A 33 8.08 -4.28 26.81
CA TRP A 33 7.46 -2.98 26.95
C TRP A 33 6.10 -3.03 27.65
N THR A 34 5.32 -4.08 27.40
CA THR A 34 4.02 -4.28 28.05
C THR A 34 4.21 -4.63 29.53
N SER A 35 5.22 -5.45 29.88
CA SER A 35 5.57 -5.76 31.27
C SER A 35 5.92 -4.51 32.06
N THR A 36 6.78 -3.63 31.53
CA THR A 36 7.13 -2.37 32.19
C THR A 36 5.89 -1.52 32.48
N ARG A 37 4.93 -1.48 31.53
CA ARG A 37 3.69 -0.73 31.70
C ARG A 37 2.74 -1.36 32.73
N LEU A 38 2.69 -2.69 32.80
CA LEU A 38 1.94 -3.42 33.83
C LEU A 38 2.53 -3.18 35.23
N GLU A 39 3.86 -3.25 35.35
CA GLU A 39 4.56 -3.04 36.62
C GLU A 39 4.38 -1.61 37.14
N ALA A 40 4.43 -0.61 36.25
CA ALA A 40 4.14 0.78 36.59
C ALA A 40 2.70 0.96 37.14
N GLY A 41 1.77 0.10 36.76
CA GLY A 41 0.41 0.04 37.29
C GLY A 41 0.23 -0.90 38.49
N GLY A 42 1.31 -1.40 39.09
CA GLY A 42 1.28 -2.33 40.22
C GLY A 42 0.78 -3.74 39.86
N LYS A 43 0.85 -4.13 38.58
CA LYS A 43 0.44 -5.45 38.10
C LYS A 43 1.66 -6.34 37.84
N LYS A 44 1.44 -7.65 37.86
CA LYS A 44 2.49 -8.64 37.55
C LYS A 44 2.96 -8.47 36.09
N PRO A 45 4.28 -8.57 35.83
CA PRO A 45 4.81 -8.51 34.47
C PRO A 45 4.23 -9.63 33.60
N LEU A 46 4.29 -9.42 32.28
CA LEU A 46 3.80 -10.37 31.30
C LEU A 46 4.81 -11.49 31.05
N THR A 47 4.38 -12.73 31.21
CA THR A 47 5.17 -13.91 30.83
C THR A 47 5.04 -14.24 29.33
N GLU A 48 5.91 -15.11 28.81
CA GLU A 48 5.81 -15.55 27.41
C GLU A 48 4.53 -16.33 27.12
N SER A 49 4.17 -17.23 28.04
CA SER A 49 2.95 -18.04 27.94
C SER A 49 1.72 -17.14 27.92
N GLU A 50 1.65 -16.14 28.80
CA GLU A 50 0.55 -15.18 28.82
C GLU A 50 0.46 -14.34 27.56
N LEU A 51 1.59 -13.90 26.97
CA LEU A 51 1.56 -13.17 25.70
C LEU A 51 1.02 -14.06 24.57
N ASN A 52 1.47 -15.31 24.48
CA ASN A 52 1.00 -16.25 23.45
C ASN A 52 -0.49 -16.57 23.64
N ALA A 53 -0.94 -16.79 24.88
CA ALA A 53 -2.34 -16.98 25.23
C ALA A 53 -3.18 -15.75 24.85
N TYR A 54 -2.75 -14.55 25.21
CA TYR A 54 -3.40 -13.29 24.84
C TYR A 54 -3.55 -13.14 23.32
N LEU A 55 -2.47 -13.38 22.55
CA LEU A 55 -2.51 -13.32 21.09
C LEU A 55 -3.44 -14.38 20.49
N GLY A 56 -3.44 -15.60 21.04
CA GLY A 56 -4.35 -16.67 20.63
C GLY A 56 -5.81 -16.31 20.84
N LEU A 57 -6.14 -15.70 21.98
CA LEU A 57 -7.50 -15.24 22.28
C LEU A 57 -7.93 -14.08 21.36
N GLU A 58 -7.06 -13.11 21.06
CA GLU A 58 -7.36 -12.04 20.07
C GLU A 58 -7.65 -12.63 18.68
N ILE A 59 -6.92 -13.67 18.25
CA ILE A 59 -7.19 -14.39 16.99
C ILE A 59 -8.53 -15.11 17.07
N ALA A 60 -8.83 -15.81 18.17
CA ALA A 60 -10.09 -16.52 18.36
C ALA A 60 -11.31 -15.57 18.32
N MET A 61 -11.20 -14.37 18.90
CA MET A 61 -12.25 -13.33 18.82
C MET A 61 -12.51 -12.85 17.39
N SER A 62 -11.50 -12.91 16.50
CA SER A 62 -11.69 -12.58 15.08
C SER A 62 -12.47 -13.65 14.30
N ILE A 63 -12.46 -14.88 14.79
CA ILE A 63 -13.15 -16.03 14.18
C ILE A 63 -14.60 -16.12 14.71
N CYS A 64 -14.78 -15.92 16.01
CA CYS A 64 -16.08 -15.99 16.69
C CYS A 64 -16.41 -14.65 17.36
N PRO A 65 -16.86 -13.62 16.62
CA PRO A 65 -17.08 -12.29 17.17
C PRO A 65 -18.33 -12.25 18.06
N LEU A 66 -18.16 -11.81 19.31
CA LEU A 66 -19.22 -11.36 20.22
C LEU A 66 -19.25 -9.84 20.33
N ASN A 67 -20.35 -9.29 20.84
CA ASN A 67 -20.54 -7.84 20.96
C ASN A 67 -19.62 -7.26 22.04
N ASP A 68 -19.57 -7.89 23.21
CA ASP A 68 -18.74 -7.46 24.33
C ASP A 68 -17.62 -8.46 24.64
N ILE A 69 -16.45 -7.93 25.01
CA ILE A 69 -15.27 -8.75 25.33
C ILE A 69 -15.53 -9.61 26.58
N ALA A 70 -16.33 -9.12 27.53
CA ALA A 70 -16.66 -9.88 28.73
C ALA A 70 -17.53 -11.12 28.44
N ASP A 71 -18.29 -11.10 27.33
CA ASP A 71 -19.21 -12.18 26.98
C ASP A 71 -18.49 -13.51 26.70
N TYR A 72 -17.23 -13.46 26.26
CA TYR A 72 -16.42 -14.66 26.06
C TYR A 72 -16.14 -15.41 27.37
N TRP A 73 -16.23 -14.72 28.52
CA TRP A 73 -16.06 -15.30 29.85
C TRP A 73 -17.38 -15.36 30.65
N SER A 74 -18.51 -15.04 30.03
CA SER A 74 -19.81 -15.06 30.69
C SER A 74 -20.25 -16.49 31.01
N GLY A 75 -21.02 -16.65 32.09
CA GLY A 75 -21.73 -17.90 32.41
C GLY A 75 -23.15 -17.95 31.86
N GLU A 76 -23.59 -16.92 31.14
CA GLU A 76 -24.95 -16.83 30.61
C GLU A 76 -25.20 -17.82 29.48
N ARG A 77 -26.46 -18.25 29.37
CA ARG A 77 -26.90 -19.14 28.30
C ARG A 77 -26.66 -18.47 26.95
N PHE A 78 -25.99 -19.17 26.03
CA PHE A 78 -25.58 -18.70 24.69
C PHE A 78 -24.37 -17.76 24.65
N LEU A 79 -23.81 -17.38 25.80
CA LEU A 79 -22.52 -16.70 25.93
C LEU A 79 -21.51 -17.65 26.58
N GLY A 80 -20.29 -17.16 26.81
CA GLY A 80 -19.22 -17.96 27.41
C GLY A 80 -18.58 -18.92 26.43
N GLN A 81 -17.26 -18.86 26.32
CA GLN A 81 -16.48 -19.77 25.49
C GLN A 81 -15.54 -20.56 26.41
N PRO A 82 -15.71 -21.89 26.58
CA PRO A 82 -14.91 -22.70 27.50
C PRO A 82 -13.40 -22.51 27.31
N GLY A 83 -12.94 -22.48 26.05
CA GLY A 83 -11.53 -22.27 25.73
C GLY A 83 -10.97 -20.91 26.19
N PHE A 84 -11.79 -19.86 26.29
CA PHE A 84 -11.35 -18.56 26.80
C PHE A 84 -11.14 -18.61 28.32
N ILE A 85 -12.08 -19.22 29.03
CA ILE A 85 -12.05 -19.37 30.50
C ILE A 85 -10.85 -20.24 30.91
N GLU A 86 -10.62 -21.35 30.21
CA GLU A 86 -9.49 -22.25 30.45
C GLU A 86 -8.13 -21.62 30.15
N THR A 87 -8.07 -20.72 29.17
CA THR A 87 -6.80 -20.12 28.70
C THR A 87 -6.32 -18.99 29.61
N MET A 88 -7.19 -18.07 30.01
CA MET A 88 -6.81 -16.90 30.80
C MET A 88 -8.04 -16.26 31.46
N ALA A 89 -7.93 -15.78 32.70
CA ALA A 89 -8.99 -15.02 33.35
C ALA A 89 -9.31 -13.69 32.61
N CYS A 90 -10.59 -13.32 32.52
CA CYS A 90 -11.06 -12.10 31.86
C CYS A 90 -10.33 -10.84 32.35
N ASP A 91 -10.19 -10.69 33.67
CA ASP A 91 -9.49 -9.54 34.27
C ASP A 91 -8.02 -9.45 33.83
N ARG A 92 -7.34 -10.59 33.72
CA ARG A 92 -5.95 -10.63 33.26
C ARG A 92 -5.85 -10.28 31.79
N PHE A 93 -6.76 -10.78 30.96
CA PHE A 93 -6.84 -10.42 29.54
C PHE A 93 -7.02 -8.90 29.36
N GLN A 94 -7.97 -8.29 30.09
CA GLN A 94 -8.21 -6.85 30.03
C GLN A 94 -7.03 -6.02 30.58
N GLN A 95 -6.36 -6.48 31.62
CA GLN A 95 -5.12 -5.84 32.12
C GLN A 95 -4.03 -5.83 31.03
N ILE A 96 -3.81 -6.96 30.36
CA ILE A 96 -2.82 -7.05 29.27
C ILE A 96 -3.22 -6.14 28.11
N ARG A 97 -4.48 -6.21 27.67
CA ARG A 97 -5.00 -5.40 26.55
C ARG A 97 -4.86 -3.90 26.80
N SER A 98 -5.11 -3.44 28.03
CA SER A 98 -5.00 -2.02 28.40
C SER A 98 -3.54 -1.53 28.56
N ALA A 99 -2.60 -2.43 28.84
CA ALA A 99 -1.18 -2.14 28.98
C ALA A 99 -0.36 -2.43 27.70
N LEU A 100 -0.99 -2.95 26.64
CA LEU A 100 -0.30 -3.41 25.43
C LEU A 100 0.51 -2.29 24.78
N GLN A 101 1.77 -2.59 24.49
CA GLN A 101 2.75 -1.59 24.08
C GLN A 101 3.58 -2.06 22.87
N PHE A 102 3.63 -1.24 21.82
CA PHE A 102 4.31 -1.55 20.54
C PHE A 102 5.55 -0.71 20.25
N HIS A 103 5.95 0.13 21.20
CA HIS A 103 7.18 0.91 21.12
C HIS A 103 7.87 0.95 22.48
N ALA A 104 9.19 1.13 22.45
CA ALA A 104 9.97 1.32 23.67
C ALA A 104 9.46 2.51 24.50
N PRO A 105 9.55 2.44 25.85
CA PRO A 105 9.20 3.55 26.73
C PRO A 105 10.24 4.67 26.57
N MET A 106 10.08 5.46 25.52
CA MET A 106 10.93 6.60 25.20
C MET A 106 10.14 7.90 25.33
N PRO A 107 10.79 9.01 25.68
CA PRO A 107 10.13 10.30 25.73
C PRO A 107 9.60 10.69 24.36
N VAL A 108 8.38 11.23 24.34
CA VAL A 108 7.77 11.78 23.13
C VAL A 108 8.55 13.02 22.72
N THR A 109 9.15 12.99 21.54
CA THR A 109 9.88 14.13 20.96
C THR A 109 9.04 14.84 19.92
N PHE A 110 9.36 16.10 19.63
CA PHE A 110 8.73 16.84 18.53
C PHE A 110 8.81 16.10 17.19
N ALA A 111 9.88 15.33 16.95
CA ALA A 111 10.01 14.50 15.74
C ALA A 111 8.97 13.37 15.70
N THR A 112 8.72 12.70 16.84
CA THR A 112 7.74 11.61 16.93
C THR A 112 6.29 12.08 16.75
N VAL A 113 5.92 13.25 17.29
CA VAL A 113 4.55 13.78 17.19
C VAL A 113 4.17 14.18 15.75
N ARG A 114 5.16 14.35 14.86
CA ARG A 114 4.92 14.60 13.43
C ARG A 114 4.37 13.38 12.69
N ASP A 115 4.63 12.17 13.18
CA ASP A 115 4.06 10.93 12.64
C ASP A 115 2.93 10.46 13.56
N PRO A 116 1.64 10.56 13.17
CA PRO A 116 0.53 10.13 14.01
C PRO A 116 0.48 8.63 14.27
N LEU A 117 1.31 7.83 13.57
CA LEU A 117 1.45 6.39 13.78
C LEU A 117 2.75 6.02 14.50
N TYR A 118 3.49 6.97 15.09
CA TYR A 118 4.81 6.70 15.69
C TYR A 118 4.79 5.54 16.69
N CYS A 119 3.72 5.41 17.50
CA CYS A 119 3.57 4.35 18.50
C CYS A 119 3.57 2.94 17.89
N CYS A 120 3.13 2.80 16.64
CA CYS A 120 2.99 1.53 15.94
C CYS A 120 3.98 1.42 14.77
N ARG A 121 4.84 2.42 14.55
CA ARG A 121 5.74 2.47 13.39
C ARG A 121 6.72 1.31 13.36
N GLY A 122 7.25 0.92 14.52
CA GLY A 122 8.11 -0.26 14.67
C GLY A 122 7.40 -1.55 14.28
N LEU A 123 6.15 -1.72 14.74
CA LEU A 123 5.30 -2.87 14.37
C LEU A 123 5.03 -2.91 12.86
N LEU A 124 4.66 -1.78 12.26
CA LEU A 124 4.41 -1.67 10.82
C LEU A 124 5.67 -2.02 10.02
N HIS A 125 6.82 -1.43 10.36
CA HIS A 125 8.09 -1.72 9.70
C HIS A 125 8.48 -3.20 9.80
N HIS A 126 8.22 -3.82 10.95
CA HIS A 126 8.46 -5.25 11.14
C HIS A 126 7.65 -6.08 10.14
N PHE A 127 6.33 -5.91 10.10
CA PHE A 127 5.47 -6.67 9.19
C PHE A 127 5.77 -6.38 7.72
N GLN A 128 6.00 -5.12 7.36
CA GLN A 128 6.38 -4.73 6.00
C GLN A 128 7.64 -5.45 5.51
N LYS A 129 8.67 -5.55 6.36
CA LYS A 129 9.86 -6.32 6.04
C LYS A 129 9.57 -7.81 5.92
N ARG A 130 8.79 -8.38 6.84
CA ARG A 130 8.43 -9.81 6.78
C ARG A 130 7.61 -10.15 5.54
N PHE A 131 6.71 -9.28 5.09
CA PHE A 131 5.98 -9.48 3.84
C PHE A 131 6.92 -9.52 2.63
N ALA A 132 7.84 -8.56 2.52
CA ALA A 132 8.80 -8.54 1.41
C ALA A 132 9.82 -9.70 1.45
N GLU A 133 10.21 -10.16 2.65
CA GLU A 133 11.21 -11.23 2.84
C GLU A 133 10.64 -12.64 2.71
N THR A 134 9.33 -12.83 2.90
CA THR A 134 8.75 -14.18 3.04
C THR A 134 8.28 -14.75 1.71
N ALA A 135 7.67 -13.96 0.82
CA ALA A 135 7.26 -14.43 -0.50
C ALA A 135 7.27 -13.28 -1.52
N VAL A 136 7.65 -13.59 -2.76
CA VAL A 136 7.54 -12.64 -3.89
C VAL A 136 6.42 -13.09 -4.84
N PRO A 137 5.35 -12.29 -4.99
CA PRO A 137 4.32 -12.53 -5.99
C PRO A 137 4.87 -12.62 -7.43
N LEU A 138 4.44 -13.66 -8.16
CA LEU A 138 4.70 -13.83 -9.60
C LEU A 138 3.39 -13.67 -10.39
N GLY A 139 3.47 -13.24 -11.65
CA GLY A 139 2.28 -13.04 -12.48
C GLY A 139 1.50 -11.78 -12.09
N THR A 140 0.24 -11.94 -11.69
CA THR A 140 -0.69 -10.81 -11.46
C THR A 140 -0.75 -10.35 -10.00
N SER A 141 -0.56 -9.06 -9.79
CA SER A 141 -0.78 -8.38 -8.51
C SER A 141 -1.77 -7.24 -8.66
N SER A 142 -2.47 -6.89 -7.58
CA SER A 142 -3.30 -5.69 -7.49
C SER A 142 -2.65 -4.65 -6.60
N LEU A 143 -2.78 -3.37 -6.95
CA LEU A 143 -2.52 -2.24 -6.08
C LEU A 143 -3.86 -1.59 -5.73
N ASP A 144 -4.17 -1.57 -4.43
CA ASP A 144 -5.40 -0.92 -3.93
C ASP A 144 -5.22 -0.41 -2.49
N GLU A 145 -6.24 0.26 -1.97
CA GLU A 145 -6.32 0.73 -0.60
C GLU A 145 -7.08 -0.26 0.29
N ILE A 146 -6.49 -0.60 1.44
CA ILE A 146 -7.16 -1.28 2.53
C ILE A 146 -7.39 -0.32 3.69
N SER A 147 -8.55 -0.44 4.34
CA SER A 147 -8.95 0.41 5.47
C SER A 147 -9.13 -0.41 6.73
N VAL A 148 -8.56 0.07 7.84
CA VAL A 148 -8.81 -0.43 9.19
C VAL A 148 -9.77 0.52 9.87
N ARG A 149 -11.00 0.06 10.13
CA ARG A 149 -12.03 0.84 10.83
C ARG A 149 -11.48 1.35 12.16
N THR A 150 -11.66 2.64 12.45
CA THR A 150 -11.29 3.18 13.76
C THR A 150 -12.15 4.36 14.17
N LYS A 151 -12.45 4.42 15.48
CA LYS A 151 -13.02 5.61 16.14
C LYS A 151 -11.99 6.37 16.97
N ALA A 152 -10.72 5.93 16.98
CA ALA A 152 -9.67 6.54 17.77
C ALA A 152 -9.47 8.02 17.39
N ARG A 153 -9.15 8.85 18.39
CA ARG A 153 -8.81 10.27 18.19
C ARG A 153 -7.35 10.36 17.72
N SER A 154 -7.14 10.18 16.42
CA SER A 154 -5.82 10.28 15.78
C SER A 154 -5.89 11.13 14.52
N ARG A 155 -4.80 11.86 14.23
CA ARG A 155 -4.64 12.62 12.98
C ARG A 155 -4.48 11.70 11.76
N ALA A 156 -4.13 10.43 11.96
CA ALA A 156 -4.09 9.42 10.91
C ALA A 156 -5.47 8.97 10.43
N ARG A 157 -6.53 9.27 11.21
CA ARG A 157 -7.89 8.90 10.86
C ARG A 157 -8.38 9.73 9.68
N THR A 158 -8.91 9.03 8.68
CA THR A 158 -9.52 9.63 7.49
C THR A 158 -11.01 9.38 7.47
N TYR A 159 -11.75 10.28 6.83
CA TYR A 159 -13.17 10.13 6.55
C TYR A 159 -13.40 9.88 5.07
N MET A 160 -14.15 8.85 4.71
CA MET A 160 -14.61 8.61 3.33
C MET A 160 -16.09 8.25 3.33
N PRO A 161 -16.96 9.14 2.84
CA PRO A 161 -18.41 8.94 2.91
C PRO A 161 -18.90 7.77 2.04
N SER A 162 -18.16 7.39 1.00
CA SER A 162 -18.53 6.31 0.08
C SER A 162 -18.24 4.90 0.59
N LYS A 163 -17.52 4.74 1.71
CA LYS A 163 -17.24 3.43 2.30
C LYS A 163 -18.26 3.14 3.42
N PRO A 164 -18.66 1.87 3.63
CA PRO A 164 -19.53 1.49 4.76
C PRO A 164 -18.94 1.96 6.09
N ASP A 165 -17.62 1.77 6.23
CA ASP A 165 -16.83 2.30 7.32
C ASP A 165 -16.21 3.63 6.97
N LYS A 166 -16.94 4.68 7.33
CA LYS A 166 -16.56 6.04 6.97
C LYS A 166 -15.25 6.48 7.61
N TYR A 167 -14.95 6.01 8.83
CA TYR A 167 -13.74 6.40 9.57
C TYR A 167 -12.74 5.24 9.65
N GLY A 168 -11.53 5.48 9.16
CA GLY A 168 -10.48 4.45 9.14
C GLY A 168 -9.06 4.98 9.02
N LEU A 169 -8.12 4.12 9.37
CA LEU A 169 -6.72 4.21 8.96
C LEU A 169 -6.59 3.53 7.60
N ARG A 170 -5.91 4.17 6.65
CA ARG A 170 -5.82 3.70 5.27
C ARG A 170 -4.39 3.33 4.91
N PHE A 171 -4.27 2.25 4.18
CA PHE A 171 -3.01 1.72 3.70
C PHE A 171 -3.12 1.37 2.23
N TYR A 172 -2.09 1.67 1.46
CA TYR A 172 -1.90 1.08 0.15
C TYR A 172 -1.34 -0.32 0.32
N ALA A 173 -1.82 -1.27 -0.48
CA ALA A 173 -1.37 -2.65 -0.47
C ALA A 173 -1.10 -3.14 -1.90
N VAL A 174 0.00 -3.87 -2.08
CA VAL A 174 0.25 -4.68 -3.28
C VAL A 174 0.05 -6.13 -2.92
N VAL A 175 -0.96 -6.75 -3.51
CA VAL A 175 -1.44 -8.10 -3.16
C VAL A 175 -1.39 -9.00 -4.39
N ARG A 176 -1.05 -10.29 -4.22
CA ARG A 176 -1.14 -11.30 -5.29
C ARG A 176 -2.60 -11.67 -5.53
N TRP A 177 -3.06 -11.66 -6.78
CA TRP A 177 -4.44 -12.05 -7.13
C TRP A 177 -4.83 -13.46 -6.67
N GLY A 178 -3.99 -14.47 -6.96
CA GLY A 178 -4.35 -15.87 -6.71
C GLY A 178 -4.21 -16.32 -5.25
N SER A 179 -3.10 -15.96 -4.58
CA SER A 179 -2.83 -16.39 -3.21
C SER A 179 -3.30 -15.39 -2.14
N LEU A 180 -3.75 -14.20 -2.55
CA LEU A 180 -4.10 -13.09 -1.66
C LEU A 180 -2.94 -12.66 -0.74
N TYR A 181 -1.71 -13.00 -1.11
CA TYR A 181 -0.52 -12.66 -0.33
C TYR A 181 -0.20 -11.17 -0.46
N VAL A 182 -0.12 -10.47 0.68
CA VAL A 182 0.33 -9.08 0.72
C VAL A 182 1.86 -9.02 0.68
N HIS A 183 2.41 -8.34 -0.33
CA HIS A 183 3.85 -8.15 -0.45
C HIS A 183 4.29 -6.78 0.08
N SER A 184 3.57 -5.74 -0.32
CA SER A 184 3.86 -4.35 0.09
C SER A 184 2.64 -3.80 0.80
N LEU A 185 2.83 -3.17 1.96
CA LEU A 185 1.79 -2.46 2.70
C LEU A 185 2.37 -1.13 3.17
N TRP A 186 1.67 -0.02 2.99
CA TRP A 186 2.17 1.28 3.44
C TRP A 186 1.02 2.23 3.82
N ASP A 187 1.16 2.98 4.90
CA ASP A 187 0.12 3.93 5.30
C ASP A 187 -0.01 5.09 4.30
N ASN A 188 -1.22 5.63 4.15
CA ASN A 188 -1.47 6.69 3.18
C ASN A 188 -0.88 8.07 3.60
N GLY A 189 -0.23 8.15 4.77
CA GLY A 189 0.41 9.37 5.27
C GLY A 189 -0.54 10.41 5.86
N SER A 190 -1.82 10.08 6.09
CA SER A 190 -2.79 11.03 6.64
C SER A 190 -2.33 11.60 7.98
N GLY A 191 -2.39 12.93 8.13
CA GLY A 191 -1.95 13.63 9.33
C GLY A 191 -0.44 13.59 9.59
N ASN A 192 0.35 12.92 8.75
CA ASN A 192 1.79 12.89 8.88
C ASN A 192 2.40 14.18 8.32
N VAL A 193 3.17 14.88 9.15
CA VAL A 193 3.80 16.18 8.84
C VAL A 193 5.33 16.11 9.00
N THR A 194 5.89 14.92 8.80
CA THR A 194 7.33 14.73 8.66
C THR A 194 7.84 15.40 7.38
N ARG A 195 9.11 15.83 7.38
CA ARG A 195 9.72 16.50 6.23
C ARG A 195 9.99 15.54 5.06
N SER A 196 10.09 14.25 5.35
CA SER A 196 10.34 13.23 4.34
C SER A 196 9.12 12.98 3.47
N THR A 197 9.35 12.66 2.20
CA THR A 197 8.28 12.23 1.30
C THR A 197 7.82 10.81 1.64
N PRO A 198 6.61 10.39 1.19
CA PRO A 198 6.17 9.00 1.36
C PRO A 198 7.16 7.98 0.77
N ALA A 199 7.73 8.27 -0.40
CA ALA A 199 8.72 7.42 -1.06
C ALA A 199 10.05 7.36 -0.30
N GLU A 200 10.51 8.47 0.28
CA GLU A 200 11.70 8.49 1.14
C GLU A 200 11.51 7.62 2.38
N ARG A 201 10.35 7.71 3.04
CA ARG A 201 10.06 6.85 4.20
C ARG A 201 10.03 5.37 3.82
N TYR A 202 9.48 5.02 2.66
CA TYR A 202 9.49 3.64 2.15
C TYR A 202 10.92 3.14 1.89
N THR A 203 11.74 3.94 1.19
CA THR A 203 13.14 3.59 0.87
C THR A 203 14.09 3.73 2.05
N GLN A 204 13.68 4.32 3.18
CA GLN A 204 14.39 4.19 4.46
C GLN A 204 14.23 2.79 5.05
N VAL A 205 13.05 2.18 4.91
CA VAL A 205 12.79 0.79 5.33
C VAL A 205 13.40 -0.21 4.36
N PHE A 206 13.40 0.11 3.05
CA PHE A 206 13.94 -0.70 1.96
C PHE A 206 15.02 0.06 1.16
N PRO A 207 16.27 0.17 1.69
CA PRO A 207 17.32 0.98 1.09
C PRO A 207 17.72 0.59 -0.34
N SER A 208 17.56 -0.68 -0.72
CA SER A 208 17.87 -1.19 -2.06
C SER A 208 17.06 -0.51 -3.17
N LEU A 209 15.91 0.08 -2.84
CA LEU A 209 15.03 0.75 -3.80
C LEU A 209 15.36 2.23 -4.01
N ARG A 210 16.21 2.82 -3.15
CA ARG A 210 16.47 4.26 -3.15
C ARG A 210 17.09 4.76 -4.46
N THR A 211 18.25 4.20 -4.82
CA THR A 211 18.97 4.60 -6.04
C THR A 211 18.18 4.30 -7.31
N PRO A 212 17.59 3.10 -7.49
CA PRO A 212 16.75 2.82 -8.65
C PRO A 212 15.56 3.78 -8.79
N LEU A 213 14.93 4.15 -7.67
CA LEU A 213 13.78 5.05 -7.69
C LEU A 213 14.21 6.47 -8.06
N TYR A 214 15.29 6.97 -7.46
CA TYR A 214 15.86 8.27 -7.80
C TYR A 214 16.23 8.37 -9.28
N ASN A 215 16.94 7.35 -9.81
CA ASN A 215 17.33 7.31 -11.21
C ASN A 215 16.13 7.31 -12.14
N THR A 216 15.07 6.57 -11.78
CA THR A 216 13.84 6.50 -12.59
C THR A 216 13.09 7.84 -12.58
N LEU A 217 12.92 8.44 -11.41
CA LEU A 217 12.23 9.73 -11.28
C LEU A 217 13.01 10.90 -11.90
N SER A 218 14.31 10.73 -12.15
CA SER A 218 15.15 11.72 -12.81
C SER A 218 15.15 11.61 -14.34
N ARG A 219 14.52 10.57 -14.91
CA ARG A 219 14.46 10.39 -16.36
C ARG A 219 13.55 11.45 -17.01
N PRO A 220 13.97 12.11 -18.10
CA PRO A 220 13.16 13.16 -18.76
C PRO A 220 11.75 12.71 -19.17
N GLU A 221 11.61 11.44 -19.57
CA GLU A 221 10.35 10.83 -19.98
C GLU A 221 9.42 10.48 -18.79
N VAL A 222 9.94 10.43 -17.57
CA VAL A 222 9.15 10.11 -16.36
C VAL A 222 8.59 11.38 -15.74
N ASN A 223 7.32 11.67 -16.04
CA ASN A 223 6.62 12.85 -15.51
C ASN A 223 5.88 12.55 -14.19
N ILE A 224 6.64 12.27 -13.13
CA ILE A 224 6.12 11.98 -11.78
C ILE A 224 6.76 12.93 -10.77
N ASP A 225 5.93 13.61 -9.97
CA ASP A 225 6.43 14.40 -8.83
C ASP A 225 7.01 13.46 -7.76
N PRO A 226 8.32 13.56 -7.41
CA PRO A 226 8.96 12.74 -6.39
C PRO A 226 8.33 12.85 -5.00
N LYS A 227 7.57 13.92 -4.73
CA LYS A 227 6.88 14.15 -3.45
C LYS A 227 5.48 13.51 -3.41
N SER A 228 4.97 13.06 -4.55
CA SER A 228 3.62 12.52 -4.67
C SER A 228 3.49 11.09 -4.11
N ALA A 229 2.25 10.67 -3.83
CA ALA A 229 1.95 9.28 -3.50
C ALA A 229 2.28 8.32 -4.67
N THR A 230 2.25 8.80 -5.91
CA THR A 230 2.59 7.99 -7.09
C THR A 230 4.05 7.50 -7.04
N ALA A 231 4.98 8.33 -6.56
CA ALA A 231 6.38 7.91 -6.37
C ALA A 231 6.50 6.75 -5.36
N LEU A 232 5.69 6.77 -4.29
CA LEU A 232 5.59 5.65 -3.36
C LEU A 232 5.01 4.40 -4.05
N TRP A 233 3.94 4.54 -4.83
CA TRP A 233 3.31 3.42 -5.52
C TRP A 233 4.23 2.77 -6.55
N ILE A 234 5.09 3.53 -7.22
CA ILE A 234 6.14 3.00 -8.11
C ILE A 234 7.08 2.10 -7.30
N ALA A 235 7.59 2.61 -6.17
CA ALA A 235 8.48 1.86 -5.30
C ALA A 235 7.80 0.57 -4.77
N MET A 236 6.55 0.67 -4.33
CA MET A 236 5.78 -0.47 -3.80
C MET A 236 5.52 -1.55 -4.86
N ALA A 237 5.15 -1.16 -6.07
CA ALA A 237 4.86 -2.07 -7.18
C ALA A 237 6.14 -2.74 -7.69
N GLY A 238 7.21 -1.97 -7.90
CA GLY A 238 8.45 -2.52 -8.43
C GLY A 238 9.32 -3.23 -7.39
N HIS A 239 9.02 -3.12 -6.09
CA HIS A 239 9.76 -3.85 -5.05
C HIS A 239 9.81 -5.36 -5.34
N GLN A 240 8.69 -5.95 -5.78
CA GLN A 240 8.61 -7.37 -6.15
C GLN A 240 9.68 -7.77 -7.20
N THR A 241 9.94 -6.89 -8.17
CA THR A 241 10.89 -7.13 -9.28
C THR A 241 12.35 -7.11 -8.85
N ARG A 242 12.67 -6.32 -7.83
CA ARG A 242 14.02 -6.19 -7.31
C ARG A 242 14.38 -7.35 -6.39
N THR A 243 13.40 -7.90 -5.68
CA THR A 243 13.61 -9.08 -4.82
C THR A 243 13.76 -10.36 -5.65
N PHE A 244 12.93 -10.53 -6.68
CA PHE A 244 13.01 -11.70 -7.57
C PHE A 244 12.45 -11.35 -8.95
N ARG A 245 13.23 -11.58 -10.02
CA ARG A 245 12.77 -11.39 -11.40
C ARG A 245 11.82 -12.51 -11.80
N SER A 246 10.71 -12.15 -12.45
CA SER A 246 9.77 -13.13 -13.00
C SER A 246 10.46 -13.98 -14.07
N PRO A 247 10.35 -15.32 -14.04
CA PRO A 247 10.91 -16.18 -15.08
C PRO A 247 10.36 -15.89 -16.47
N SER A 248 9.13 -15.38 -16.57
CA SER A 248 8.52 -14.94 -17.84
C SER A 248 9.00 -13.57 -18.32
N GLY A 249 9.81 -12.87 -17.52
CA GLY A 249 10.19 -11.47 -17.74
C GLY A 249 9.02 -10.49 -17.61
N ARG A 250 7.83 -10.95 -17.17
CA ARG A 250 6.61 -10.13 -17.10
C ARG A 250 5.82 -10.33 -15.82
N ARG A 251 5.27 -9.23 -15.30
CA ARG A 251 4.26 -9.17 -14.24
C ARG A 251 3.15 -8.21 -14.64
N LEU A 252 1.92 -8.54 -14.25
CA LEU A 252 0.77 -7.67 -14.47
C LEU A 252 0.39 -7.01 -13.16
N LEU A 253 0.40 -5.69 -13.11
CA LEU A 253 -0.15 -4.91 -12.03
C LEU A 253 -1.54 -4.43 -12.43
N VAL A 254 -2.54 -4.73 -11.61
CA VAL A 254 -3.92 -4.28 -11.80
C VAL A 254 -4.24 -3.21 -10.76
N SER A 255 -4.85 -2.10 -11.18
CA SER A 255 -5.30 -1.08 -10.23
C SER A 255 -6.56 -0.37 -10.72
N ASP A 256 -7.25 0.30 -9.79
CA ASP A 256 -8.46 1.06 -10.10
C ASP A 256 -8.13 2.42 -10.77
N ASN A 257 -9.19 3.19 -11.03
CA ASN A 257 -9.09 4.52 -11.64
C ASN A 257 -8.55 5.63 -10.75
N PHE A 258 -8.31 5.37 -9.46
CA PHE A 258 -7.64 6.29 -8.56
C PHE A 258 -6.13 6.28 -8.79
N TYR A 259 -5.56 5.09 -9.02
CA TYR A 259 -4.12 4.90 -9.25
C TYR A 259 -3.71 5.03 -10.72
N THR A 260 -4.54 4.52 -11.63
CA THR A 260 -4.18 4.39 -13.04
C THR A 260 -4.10 5.75 -13.72
N ARG A 261 -2.89 6.07 -14.22
CA ARG A 261 -2.60 7.30 -14.96
C ARG A 261 -1.68 6.98 -16.12
N HIS A 262 -1.80 7.76 -17.20
CA HIS A 262 -0.93 7.64 -18.38
C HIS A 262 0.56 7.84 -18.03
N THR A 263 0.89 8.62 -16.99
CA THR A 263 2.28 8.78 -16.51
C THR A 263 2.75 7.67 -15.57
N TYR A 264 1.83 6.96 -14.92
CA TYR A 264 2.19 5.95 -13.92
C TYR A 264 2.69 4.65 -14.57
N ALA A 265 2.00 4.18 -15.63
CA ALA A 265 2.39 2.94 -16.30
C ALA A 265 3.84 2.97 -16.87
N PRO A 266 4.25 4.01 -17.63
CA PRO A 266 5.62 4.09 -18.15
C PRO A 266 6.66 4.24 -17.03
N ALA A 267 6.32 4.93 -15.93
CA ALA A 267 7.23 5.10 -14.80
C ALA A 267 7.48 3.77 -14.05
N VAL A 268 6.43 2.95 -13.87
CA VAL A 268 6.56 1.61 -13.29
C VAL A 268 7.34 0.69 -14.22
N GLU A 269 7.05 0.72 -15.53
CA GLU A 269 7.80 -0.04 -16.52
C GLU A 269 9.29 0.33 -16.49
N ALA A 270 9.61 1.63 -16.51
CA ALA A 270 10.98 2.14 -16.42
C ALA A 270 11.68 1.73 -15.13
N PHE A 271 10.99 1.80 -13.98
CA PHE A 271 11.53 1.41 -12.67
C PHE A 271 11.83 -0.09 -12.58
N THR A 272 11.05 -0.90 -13.31
CA THR A 272 11.11 -2.37 -13.28
C THR A 272 11.86 -2.96 -14.47
N ASP A 273 12.52 -2.14 -15.28
CA ASP A 273 13.27 -2.56 -16.46
C ASP A 273 12.39 -3.38 -17.44
N GLY A 274 11.16 -2.92 -17.66
CA GLY A 274 10.21 -3.51 -18.61
C GLY A 274 9.34 -4.64 -18.06
N GLU A 275 9.59 -5.08 -16.81
CA GLU A 275 8.98 -6.28 -16.26
C GLU A 275 7.51 -6.09 -15.86
N VAL A 276 7.15 -4.98 -15.20
CA VAL A 276 5.78 -4.75 -14.76
C VAL A 276 5.01 -3.96 -15.81
N ARG A 277 3.86 -4.52 -16.21
CA ARG A 277 2.86 -3.88 -17.07
C ARG A 277 1.64 -3.53 -16.24
N LEU A 278 1.07 -2.34 -16.46
CA LEU A 278 -0.12 -1.87 -15.75
C LEU A 278 -1.38 -2.12 -16.58
N LEU A 279 -2.41 -2.64 -15.94
CA LEU A 279 -3.77 -2.69 -16.46
C LEU A 279 -4.72 -2.04 -15.44
N GLY A 280 -5.58 -1.14 -15.89
CA GLY A 280 -6.54 -0.52 -14.99
C GLY A 280 -7.50 0.39 -15.72
N THR A 281 -8.62 0.67 -15.07
CA THR A 281 -9.57 1.67 -15.55
C THR A 281 -8.95 3.06 -15.39
N VAL A 282 -9.13 3.97 -16.34
CA VAL A 282 -8.60 5.35 -16.24
C VAL A 282 -9.75 6.35 -16.32
N ARG A 283 -9.73 7.40 -15.49
CA ARG A 283 -10.70 8.49 -15.61
C ARG A 283 -10.30 9.40 -16.76
N MET A 284 -11.26 9.84 -17.57
CA MET A 284 -10.98 10.69 -18.71
C MET A 284 -10.26 11.99 -18.33
N ASN A 285 -10.57 12.58 -17.17
CA ASN A 285 -9.89 13.78 -16.69
C ASN A 285 -8.40 13.56 -16.33
N LEU A 286 -7.95 12.31 -16.13
CA LEU A 286 -6.56 11.93 -15.83
C LEU A 286 -5.77 11.49 -17.08
N VAL A 287 -6.44 11.38 -18.24
CA VAL A 287 -5.77 11.23 -19.53
C VAL A 287 -5.18 12.58 -19.95
N ASP A 288 -3.98 12.58 -20.50
CA ASP A 288 -3.38 13.82 -21.04
C ASP A 288 -4.16 14.35 -22.25
N ARG A 289 -3.84 15.60 -22.62
CA ARG A 289 -4.49 16.28 -23.74
C ARG A 289 -4.27 15.61 -25.09
N PHE A 290 -3.16 14.88 -25.27
CA PHE A 290 -2.79 14.27 -26.55
C PHE A 290 -3.62 13.01 -26.80
N ASN A 291 -3.68 12.14 -25.80
CA ASN A 291 -4.46 10.90 -25.84
C ASN A 291 -5.97 11.16 -25.79
N LYS A 292 -6.43 12.23 -25.12
CA LYS A 292 -7.86 12.64 -25.16
C LYS A 292 -8.37 12.86 -26.58
N PHE A 293 -7.58 13.52 -27.43
CA PHE A 293 -7.97 13.81 -28.81
C PHE A 293 -8.24 12.53 -29.61
N ALA A 294 -7.45 11.47 -29.38
CA ALA A 294 -7.66 10.17 -30.00
C ALA A 294 -8.84 9.38 -29.39
N LEU A 295 -9.09 9.53 -28.08
CA LEU A 295 -10.12 8.76 -27.36
C LEU A 295 -11.54 9.31 -27.53
N GLU A 296 -11.72 10.63 -27.57
CA GLU A 296 -13.05 11.24 -27.62
C GLU A 296 -13.91 10.76 -28.80
N PRO A 297 -13.40 10.66 -30.05
CA PRO A 297 -14.17 10.14 -31.16
C PRO A 297 -14.55 8.66 -30.97
N VAL A 298 -13.62 7.86 -30.44
CA VAL A 298 -13.82 6.41 -30.22
C VAL A 298 -14.90 6.19 -29.16
N ILE A 299 -14.88 6.95 -28.07
CA ILE A 299 -15.90 6.89 -27.02
C ILE A 299 -17.28 7.21 -27.56
N LYS A 300 -17.40 8.24 -28.42
CA LYS A 300 -18.68 8.58 -29.05
C LYS A 300 -19.18 7.46 -29.97
N ARG A 301 -18.28 6.78 -30.70
CA ARG A 301 -18.64 5.62 -31.53
C ARG A 301 -19.10 4.44 -30.69
N ILE A 302 -18.31 4.03 -29.70
CA ILE A 302 -18.63 2.89 -28.82
C ILE A 302 -19.92 3.14 -28.03
N ALA A 303 -20.18 4.38 -27.60
CA ALA A 303 -21.37 4.72 -26.82
C ALA A 303 -22.70 4.38 -27.51
N VAL A 304 -22.75 4.38 -28.85
CA VAL A 304 -23.95 4.04 -29.62
C VAL A 304 -24.01 2.58 -30.08
N GLN A 305 -22.97 1.79 -29.82
CA GLN A 305 -22.92 0.36 -30.18
C GLN A 305 -23.63 -0.53 -29.15
N GLU A 306 -23.64 -1.85 -29.36
CA GLU A 306 -24.22 -2.79 -28.41
C GLU A 306 -23.34 -2.97 -27.17
N ARG A 307 -23.95 -3.48 -26.09
CA ARG A 307 -23.23 -3.82 -24.87
C ARG A 307 -22.22 -4.95 -25.16
N GLY A 308 -21.00 -4.81 -24.67
CA GLY A 308 -19.90 -5.76 -24.92
C GLY A 308 -18.95 -5.34 -26.05
N GLU A 309 -19.33 -4.34 -26.84
CA GLU A 309 -18.49 -3.81 -27.91
C GLU A 309 -17.30 -3.01 -27.38
N TRP A 310 -16.18 -3.08 -28.10
CA TRP A 310 -14.95 -2.38 -27.74
C TRP A 310 -14.08 -1.99 -28.93
N GLU A 311 -13.26 -0.97 -28.71
CA GLU A 311 -12.25 -0.52 -29.65
C GLU A 311 -10.91 -0.33 -28.92
N LEU A 312 -9.81 -0.72 -29.58
CA LEU A 312 -8.44 -0.49 -29.11
C LEU A 312 -7.90 0.81 -29.70
N VAL A 313 -7.33 1.66 -28.86
CA VAL A 313 -6.71 2.92 -29.24
C VAL A 313 -5.26 2.89 -28.80
N ALA A 314 -4.33 2.98 -29.76
CA ALA A 314 -2.91 3.09 -29.45
C ALA A 314 -2.63 4.40 -28.70
N ALA A 315 -1.86 4.34 -27.62
CA ALA A 315 -1.47 5.54 -26.91
C ALA A 315 -0.41 6.31 -27.69
N VAL A 316 -0.44 7.63 -27.58
CA VAL A 316 0.54 8.53 -28.20
C VAL A 316 1.37 9.24 -27.13
N VAL A 317 2.64 9.46 -27.43
CA VAL A 317 3.58 10.21 -26.59
C VAL A 317 4.18 11.37 -27.38
N PRO A 318 4.32 12.57 -26.77
CA PRO A 318 5.01 13.68 -27.38
C PRO A 318 6.53 13.45 -27.40
N GLU A 319 7.23 14.14 -28.30
CA GLU A 319 8.69 14.22 -28.33
C GLU A 319 9.29 14.58 -26.95
N SER A 320 10.45 14.01 -26.60
CA SER A 320 11.03 14.09 -25.24
C SER A 320 11.23 15.52 -24.74
N ASP A 321 11.64 16.43 -25.62
CA ASP A 321 11.91 17.83 -25.29
C ASP A 321 10.70 18.76 -25.48
N TYR A 322 9.48 18.22 -25.64
CA TYR A 322 8.32 19.03 -26.01
C TYR A 322 8.05 20.18 -25.02
N LYS A 323 8.31 20.00 -23.72
CA LYS A 323 8.10 21.07 -22.72
C LYS A 323 9.07 22.23 -22.94
N LYS A 324 10.33 21.93 -23.25
CA LYS A 324 11.36 22.92 -23.54
C LYS A 324 11.05 23.62 -24.87
N ASN A 325 10.66 22.85 -25.88
CA ASN A 325 10.29 23.36 -27.20
C ASN A 325 9.02 24.23 -27.14
N ALA A 326 8.01 23.81 -26.38
CA ALA A 326 6.81 24.59 -26.09
C ALA A 326 7.15 25.91 -25.41
N ALA A 327 7.96 25.90 -24.35
CA ALA A 327 8.37 27.12 -23.66
C ALA A 327 9.15 28.09 -24.56
N ALA A 328 10.00 27.55 -25.45
CA ALA A 328 10.73 28.35 -26.44
C ALA A 328 9.78 28.93 -27.51
N HIS A 329 8.81 28.14 -27.98
CA HIS A 329 7.77 28.59 -28.90
C HIS A 329 6.92 29.70 -28.27
N ASP A 330 6.41 29.49 -27.05
CA ASP A 330 5.58 30.47 -26.34
C ASP A 330 6.31 31.81 -26.15
N LYS A 331 7.62 31.78 -25.83
CA LYS A 331 8.45 32.99 -25.79
C LYS A 331 8.52 33.72 -27.13
N LYS A 332 8.57 32.98 -28.25
CA LYS A 332 8.54 33.56 -29.60
C LYS A 332 7.15 34.10 -29.95
N GLN A 333 6.07 33.41 -29.57
CA GLN A 333 4.69 33.85 -29.81
C GLN A 333 4.32 35.12 -29.05
N LYS A 334 4.84 35.31 -27.83
CA LYS A 334 4.63 36.55 -27.06
C LYS A 334 5.12 37.82 -27.76
N LYS A 335 6.03 37.70 -28.74
CA LYS A 335 6.50 38.81 -29.57
C LYS A 335 5.57 39.14 -30.74
N ARG A 336 4.56 38.32 -31.00
CA ARG A 336 3.60 38.48 -32.11
C ARG A 336 2.28 39.08 -31.60
N PRO A 337 1.58 39.87 -32.43
CA PRO A 337 0.21 40.29 -32.15
C PRO A 337 -0.69 39.10 -31.82
N LYS A 338 -1.62 39.26 -30.87
CA LYS A 338 -2.45 38.16 -30.32
C LYS A 338 -3.19 37.34 -31.38
N HIS A 339 -3.61 37.98 -32.48
CA HIS A 339 -4.32 37.33 -33.59
C HIS A 339 -3.42 36.49 -34.52
N LEU A 340 -2.09 36.62 -34.41
CA LEU A 340 -1.09 35.82 -35.17
C LEU A 340 -0.39 34.78 -34.29
N GLN A 341 -0.82 34.64 -33.02
CA GLN A 341 -0.25 33.65 -32.12
C GLN A 341 -0.79 32.26 -32.45
N THR A 342 0.10 31.29 -32.43
CA THR A 342 -0.19 29.88 -32.74
C THR A 342 0.18 29.01 -31.54
N GLU A 343 -0.58 27.93 -31.30
CA GLU A 343 -0.23 26.97 -30.25
C GLU A 343 0.92 26.06 -30.73
N TYR A 344 1.81 25.69 -29.81
CA TYR A 344 2.82 24.67 -30.09
C TYR A 344 2.18 23.28 -30.15
N MET A 345 2.33 22.63 -31.31
CA MET A 345 1.91 21.25 -31.55
C MET A 345 3.14 20.35 -31.53
N PRO A 346 3.32 19.49 -30.51
CA PRO A 346 4.45 18.56 -30.48
C PRO A 346 4.28 17.45 -31.52
N THR A 347 5.39 16.92 -32.01
CA THR A 347 5.38 15.68 -32.76
C THR A 347 4.93 14.54 -31.85
N LEU A 348 3.91 13.79 -32.28
CA LEU A 348 3.38 12.64 -31.55
C LEU A 348 3.83 11.35 -32.22
N THR A 349 4.20 10.37 -31.40
CA THR A 349 4.55 9.00 -31.85
C THR A 349 3.73 7.98 -31.08
N TYR A 350 3.49 6.81 -31.68
CA TYR A 350 2.81 5.72 -30.99
C TYR A 350 3.70 5.13 -29.89
N ALA A 351 3.13 4.90 -28.72
CA ALA A 351 3.80 4.21 -27.63
C ALA A 351 3.83 2.71 -27.90
N GLU A 352 5.02 2.11 -27.90
CA GLU A 352 5.28 0.73 -28.34
C GLU A 352 4.51 -0.35 -27.54
N HIS A 353 4.09 -0.05 -26.30
CA HIS A 353 3.44 -1.01 -25.41
C HIS A 353 2.31 -0.40 -24.57
N ALA A 354 1.69 0.69 -25.05
CA ALA A 354 0.62 1.36 -24.33
C ALA A 354 -0.58 1.65 -25.25
N GLY A 355 -1.77 1.50 -24.67
CA GLY A 355 -3.02 1.74 -25.36
C GLY A 355 -4.19 1.76 -24.39
N TYR A 356 -5.35 2.04 -24.94
CA TYR A 356 -6.62 2.12 -24.23
C TYR A 356 -7.61 1.16 -24.87
N ILE A 357 -8.36 0.46 -24.03
CA ILE A 357 -9.54 -0.28 -24.47
C ILE A 357 -10.74 0.58 -24.09
N VAL A 358 -11.48 1.03 -25.10
CA VAL A 358 -12.77 1.68 -24.89
C VAL A 358 -13.83 0.59 -24.97
N PHE A 359 -14.47 0.28 -23.85
CA PHE A 359 -15.41 -0.82 -23.72
C PHE A 359 -16.78 -0.30 -23.27
N LYS A 360 -17.85 -0.76 -23.93
CA LYS A 360 -19.23 -0.52 -23.49
C LYS A 360 -19.68 -1.65 -22.57
N ASP A 361 -19.57 -1.39 -21.27
CA ASP A 361 -20.11 -2.28 -20.23
C ASP A 361 -21.63 -2.30 -20.18
#